data_AF-X1IL52-F1
#
_entry.id   AF-X1IL52-F1
#
_cell.length_a   1.000
_cell.length_b   1.000
_cell.length_c   1.000
_cell.angle_alpha   90.00
_cell.angle_beta   90.00
_cell.angle_gamma   90.00
#
_symmetry.space_group_name_H-M   'P 1'
#
loop_
_entity.id
_entity.type
_entity.pdbx_description
1 polymer ?
#
loop_
_entity_poly.entity_id
_entity_poly.type
_entity_poly.pdbx_seq_one_letter_code
_entity_poly.pdbx_strand_id
1 'polypeptide(L)'
;MRLILEGTNVEIDRKILEEINSPLVQLIRNAIYHGIESPRERVKKGKNELGTLRLRTYRRSGSIFIEVQDDGMGINYDKIREKVVSRRYYNSEDAKQLSDEDLHQFILMPGFSTLSDADILSGRGMGPTDFTIFI
;
A
#
# COMPACT_ATOMS: atom_id res chain seq x y z
N MET A 1 6.36 -14.86 -5.53
CA MET A 1 6.56 -13.92 -4.42
C MET A 1 7.13 -14.66 -3.22
N ARG A 2 8.01 -14.01 -2.45
CA ARG A 2 8.57 -14.52 -1.20
C ARG A 2 8.09 -13.64 -0.04
N LEU A 3 7.60 -14.26 1.03
CA LEU A 3 7.26 -13.59 2.28
C LEU A 3 8.40 -13.77 3.28
N ILE A 4 8.85 -12.67 3.90
CA ILE A 4 9.85 -12.66 4.96
C ILE A 4 9.17 -12.10 6.22
N LEU A 5 9.16 -12.89 7.29
CA LEU A 5 8.62 -12.48 8.59
C LEU A 5 9.77 -12.34 9.58
N GLU A 6 9.87 -11.18 10.21
CA GLU A 6 10.90 -10.86 11.20
C GLU A 6 10.24 -10.34 12.49
N GLY A 7 10.74 -10.76 13.65
CA GLY A 7 10.24 -10.32 14.95
C GLY A 7 8.88 -10.91 15.34
N THR A 8 8.60 -12.14 14.91
CA THR A 8 7.39 -12.91 15.28
C THR A 8 7.28 -13.22 16.77
N ASN A 9 8.36 -12.98 17.53
CA ASN A 9 8.43 -13.13 18.98
C ASN A 9 8.10 -11.84 19.75
N VAL A 10 7.84 -10.73 19.06
CA VAL A 10 7.44 -9.48 19.72
C VAL A 10 5.99 -9.59 20.18
N GLU A 11 5.79 -9.54 21.50
CA GLU A 11 4.45 -9.52 22.07
C GLU A 11 3.77 -8.18 21.83
N ILE A 12 2.54 -8.23 21.32
CA ILE A 12 1.66 -7.10 21.04
C ILE A 12 0.35 -7.36 21.79
N ASP A 13 -0.22 -6.33 22.40
CA ASP A 13 -1.54 -6.41 23.04
C ASP A 13 -2.60 -6.81 22.00
N ARG A 14 -3.48 -7.74 22.37
CA ARG A 14 -4.49 -8.29 21.46
C ARG A 14 -5.44 -7.22 20.92
N LYS A 15 -5.83 -6.22 21.73
CA LYS A 15 -6.73 -5.16 21.26
C LYS A 15 -6.06 -4.30 20.20
N ILE A 16 -4.78 -3.97 20.41
CA ILE A 16 -3.98 -3.24 19.42
C ILE A 16 -3.90 -4.06 18.13
N LEU A 17 -3.64 -5.36 18.23
CA LEU A 17 -3.59 -6.25 17.06
C LEU A 17 -4.91 -6.26 16.29
N GLU A 18 -6.04 -6.32 16.99
CA GLU A 18 -7.39 -6.30 16.38
C GLU A 18 -7.65 -4.97 15.64
N GLU A 19 -7.23 -3.83 16.19
CA GLU A 19 -7.37 -2.51 15.56
C GLU A 19 -6.50 -2.35 14.30
N ILE A 20 -5.27 -2.89 14.31
CA ILE A 20 -4.33 -2.75 13.18
C ILE A 20 -4.44 -3.87 12.15
N ASN A 21 -5.20 -4.93 12.41
CA ASN A 21 -5.29 -6.08 11.50
C ASN A 21 -5.80 -5.67 10.12
N SER A 22 -6.86 -4.87 10.07
CA SER A 22 -7.44 -4.37 8.82
C SER A 22 -6.44 -3.55 7.99
N PRO A 23 -5.79 -2.48 8.53
CA PRO A 23 -4.81 -1.71 7.76
C PRO A 23 -3.58 -2.54 7.36
N LEU A 24 -3.12 -3.49 8.19
CA LEU A 24 -2.01 -4.38 7.81
C LEU A 24 -2.36 -5.29 6.62
N VAL A 25 -3.55 -5.89 6.64
CA VAL A 25 -4.04 -6.69 5.50
C VAL A 25 -4.12 -5.82 4.24
N GLN A 26 -4.54 -4.55 4.38
CA GLN A 26 -4.59 -3.63 3.26
C GLN A 26 -3.20 -3.32 2.69
N LEU A 27 -2.20 -3.05 3.53
CA LEU A 27 -0.82 -2.80 3.08
C LEU A 27 -0.24 -4.02 2.35
N ILE A 28 -0.47 -5.22 2.88
CA ILE A 28 -0.05 -6.48 2.25
C ILE A 28 -0.74 -6.65 0.89
N ARG A 29 -2.05 -6.38 0.82
CA ARG A 29 -2.81 -6.43 -0.43
C ARG A 29 -2.21 -5.46 -1.45
N ASN A 30 -1.90 -4.23 -1.05
CA ASN A 30 -1.32 -3.23 -1.95
C ASN A 30 0.03 -3.65 -2.50
N ALA A 31 0.91 -4.18 -1.65
CA ALA A 31 2.19 -4.71 -2.08
C ALA A 31 2.02 -5.84 -3.11
N ILE A 32 1.04 -6.74 -2.93
CA ILE A 32 0.81 -7.89 -3.81
C ILE A 32 0.20 -7.47 -5.15
N TYR A 33 -0.85 -6.65 -5.13
CA TYR A 33 -1.63 -6.31 -6.33
C TYR A 33 -1.03 -5.16 -7.14
N HIS A 34 -0.30 -4.26 -6.48
CA HIS A 34 0.19 -3.03 -7.11
C HIS A 34 1.69 -2.80 -6.92
N GLY A 35 2.26 -3.19 -5.78
CA GLY A 35 3.69 -3.02 -5.53
C GLY A 35 4.51 -3.91 -6.46
N ILE A 36 4.35 -5.23 -6.36
CA ILE A 36 5.19 -6.20 -7.07
C ILE A 36 4.81 -6.27 -8.56
N GLU A 37 5.78 -6.01 -9.44
CA GLU A 37 5.58 -6.15 -10.88
C GLU A 37 5.53 -7.61 -11.32
N SER A 38 5.00 -7.88 -12.52
CA SER A 38 5.05 -9.23 -13.09
C SER A 38 6.50 -9.74 -13.25
N PRO A 39 6.75 -11.06 -13.16
CA PRO A 39 8.12 -11.61 -13.26
C PRO A 39 8.87 -11.12 -14.50
N ARG A 40 8.18 -11.02 -15.65
CA ARG A 40 8.74 -10.52 -16.90
C ARG A 40 9.19 -9.06 -16.80
N GLU A 41 8.37 -8.19 -16.22
CA GLU A 41 8.73 -6.78 -16.03
C GLU A 41 9.84 -6.60 -15.00
N ARG A 42 9.89 -7.45 -13.96
CA ARG A 42 10.98 -7.43 -12.98
C ARG A 42 12.32 -7.79 -13.60
N VAL A 43 12.38 -8.85 -14.40
CA VAL A 43 13.60 -9.26 -15.11
C VAL A 43 14.07 -8.17 -16.08
N LYS A 44 13.15 -7.51 -16.81
CA LYS A 44 13.49 -6.37 -17.67
C LYS A 44 14.10 -5.20 -16.90
N LYS A 45 13.68 -4.98 -15.66
CA LYS A 45 14.24 -3.96 -14.75
C LYS A 45 15.49 -4.43 -13.99
N GLY A 46 16.03 -5.62 -14.29
CA GLY A 46 17.21 -6.17 -13.61
C GLY A 46 16.94 -6.66 -12.19
N LYS A 47 15.67 -6.81 -11.80
CA LYS A 47 15.25 -7.32 -10.48
C LYS A 47 15.11 -8.85 -10.50
N ASN A 48 15.09 -9.45 -9.31
CA ASN A 48 14.74 -10.86 -9.15
C ASN A 48 13.30 -11.13 -9.64
N GLU A 49 13.09 -12.23 -10.38
CA GLU A 49 11.76 -12.63 -10.86
C GLU A 49 10.75 -12.85 -9.74
N LEU A 50 11.21 -13.28 -8.55
CA LEU A 50 10.42 -13.39 -7.34
C LEU A 50 10.51 -12.08 -6.56
N GLY A 51 9.42 -11.32 -6.55
CA GLY A 51 9.25 -10.19 -5.63
C GLY A 51 9.25 -10.61 -4.16
N THR A 52 9.70 -9.72 -3.29
CA THR A 52 9.82 -9.94 -1.84
C THR A 52 8.92 -8.97 -1.08
N LEU A 53 8.12 -9.52 -0.17
CA LEU A 53 7.38 -8.76 0.84
C LEU A 53 7.95 -9.12 2.21
N ARG A 54 8.39 -8.10 2.96
CA ARG A 54 8.92 -8.23 4.32
C ARG A 54 7.95 -7.59 5.29
N LEU A 55 7.54 -8.35 6.30
CA LEU A 55 6.85 -7.85 7.50
C LEU A 55 7.82 -7.96 8.68
N ARG A 56 8.16 -6.82 9.27
CA ARG A 56 9.11 -6.75 10.38
C ARG A 56 8.46 -6.09 11.58
N THR A 57 8.55 -6.74 12.72
CA THR A 57 8.10 -6.19 14.00
C THR A 57 9.29 -6.03 14.94
N TYR A 58 9.43 -4.89 15.60
CA TYR A 58 10.50 -4.68 16.58
C TYR A 58 10.14 -3.60 17.60
N ARG A 59 10.83 -3.61 18.75
CA ARG A 59 10.70 -2.56 19.76
C ARG A 59 11.87 -1.58 19.65
N ARG A 60 11.57 -0.28 19.68
CA ARG A 60 12.58 0.78 19.71
C ARG A 60 12.07 1.93 20.57
N SER A 61 12.87 2.36 21.54
CA SER A 61 12.55 3.48 22.44
C SER A 61 11.19 3.34 23.16
N GLY A 62 10.82 2.12 23.57
CA GLY A 62 9.55 1.85 24.26
C GLY A 62 8.34 1.68 23.33
N SER A 63 8.48 1.99 22.04
CA SER A 63 7.41 1.80 21.04
C SER A 63 7.60 0.50 20.27
N ILE A 64 6.48 -0.09 19.83
CA ILE A 64 6.47 -1.20 18.87
C ILE A 64 6.35 -0.60 17.47
N PHE A 65 7.23 -1.03 16.58
CA PHE A 65 7.23 -0.71 15.16
C PHE A 65 6.83 -1.95 14.37
N ILE A 66 5.91 -1.75 13.42
CA ILE A 66 5.51 -2.76 12.45
C ILE A 66 5.77 -2.16 11.08
N GLU A 67 6.67 -2.78 10.31
CA GLU A 67 7.08 -2.35 8.99
C GLU A 67 6.61 -3.35 7.94
N VAL A 68 5.97 -2.84 6.88
CA VAL A 68 5.65 -3.59 5.67
C VAL A 68 6.51 -3.01 4.56
N GLN A 69 7.34 -3.84 3.93
CA GLN A 69 8.25 -3.41 2.86
C GLN A 69 8.17 -4.38 1.68
N ASP A 70 7.95 -3.85 0.48
CA ASP A 70 8.10 -4.59 -0.77
C ASP A 70 9.28 -4.08 -1.61
N ASP A 71 9.72 -4.89 -2.57
CA ASP A 71 10.77 -4.53 -3.55
C ASP A 71 10.20 -4.27 -4.95
N GLY A 72 8.95 -3.80 -4.98
CA GLY A 72 8.14 -3.55 -6.15
C GLY A 72 8.48 -2.28 -6.90
N MET A 73 7.54 -1.80 -7.72
CA MET A 73 7.71 -0.60 -8.54
C MET A 73 7.72 0.71 -7.74
N GLY A 74 7.37 0.65 -6.45
CA GLY A 74 7.19 1.82 -5.61
C GLY A 74 5.86 2.54 -5.90
N ILE A 75 5.67 3.66 -5.22
CA ILE A 75 4.46 4.46 -5.32
C ILE A 75 4.53 5.35 -6.57
N ASN A 76 3.45 5.40 -7.34
CA ASN A 76 3.32 6.33 -8.46
C ASN A 76 2.59 7.61 -7.99
N TYR A 77 3.37 8.60 -7.55
CA TYR A 77 2.83 9.87 -7.04
C TYR A 77 2.08 10.67 -8.11
N ASP A 78 2.43 10.53 -9.39
CA ASP A 78 1.72 11.21 -10.47
C ASP A 78 0.28 10.68 -10.60
N LYS A 79 0.07 9.37 -10.50
CA LYS A 79 -1.27 8.78 -10.48
C LYS A 79 -2.08 9.23 -9.26
N ILE A 80 -1.44 9.34 -8.10
CA ILE A 80 -2.11 9.85 -6.89
C ILE A 80 -2.52 11.30 -7.11
N ARG A 81 -1.62 12.13 -7.67
CA ARG A 81 -1.88 13.53 -7.98
C ARG A 81 -3.04 13.69 -8.97
N GLU A 82 -3.08 12.90 -10.03
CA GLU A 82 -4.20 12.86 -10.97
C GLU A 82 -5.51 12.46 -10.26
N LYS A 83 -5.44 11.47 -9.35
CA LYS A 83 -6.62 10.99 -8.64
C LYS A 83 -7.17 12.03 -7.66
N VAL A 84 -6.31 12.74 -6.90
CA VAL A 84 -6.78 13.79 -5.98
C VAL A 84 -7.45 14.94 -6.72
N VAL A 85 -6.98 15.28 -7.93
CA VAL A 85 -7.64 16.25 -8.81
C VAL A 85 -8.98 15.72 -9.33
N SER A 86 -9.02 14.47 -9.81
CA SER A 86 -10.25 13.87 -10.33
C SER A 86 -11.37 13.77 -9.27
N ARG A 87 -10.99 13.57 -8.01
CA ARG A 87 -11.89 13.52 -6.86
C ARG A 87 -12.17 14.90 -6.25
N ARG A 88 -11.66 15.98 -6.85
CA ARG A 88 -11.85 17.37 -6.44
C ARG A 88 -11.37 17.69 -5.02
N TYR A 89 -10.39 16.94 -4.50
CA TYR A 89 -9.72 17.33 -3.26
C TYR A 89 -8.86 18.57 -3.47
N TYR A 90 -8.24 18.68 -4.65
CA TYR A 90 -7.43 19.82 -5.08
C TYR A 90 -7.78 20.18 -6.52
N ASN A 91 -7.59 21.44 -6.89
CA ASN A 91 -7.55 21.81 -8.31
C ASN A 91 -6.19 21.42 -8.92
N SER A 92 -6.09 21.49 -10.25
CA SER A 92 -4.88 21.06 -10.96
C SER A 92 -3.63 21.89 -10.63
N GLU A 93 -3.79 23.14 -10.18
CA GLU A 93 -2.65 24.01 -9.90
C GLU A 93 -2.11 23.77 -8.50
N ASP A 94 -2.99 23.66 -7.51
CA ASP A 94 -2.61 23.35 -6.13
C ASP A 94 -2.03 21.93 -6.02
N ALA A 95 -2.57 20.97 -6.77
CA ALA A 95 -2.07 19.59 -6.75
C ALA A 95 -0.61 19.46 -7.24
N LYS A 96 -0.13 20.38 -8.09
CA LYS A 96 1.28 20.40 -8.53
C LYS A 96 2.24 20.82 -7.42
N GLN A 97 1.75 21.57 -6.43
CA GLN A 97 2.54 22.07 -5.31
C GLN A 97 2.62 21.05 -4.15
N LEU A 98 1.85 19.97 -4.21
CA LEU A 98 1.89 18.91 -3.21
C LEU A 98 3.21 18.14 -3.30
N SER A 99 3.88 18.02 -2.15
CA SER A 99 5.04 17.15 -2.00
C SER A 99 4.62 15.68 -2.05
N ASP A 100 5.60 14.78 -2.25
CA ASP A 100 5.34 13.34 -2.18
C ASP A 100 4.86 12.94 -0.78
N GLU A 101 5.34 13.59 0.28
CA GLU A 101 4.85 13.42 1.65
C GLU A 101 3.37 13.81 1.82
N ASP A 102 2.94 14.92 1.20
CA ASP A 102 1.53 15.33 1.22
C ASP A 102 0.66 14.31 0.48
N LEU A 103 1.14 13.84 -0.68
CA LEU A 103 0.45 12.82 -1.49
C LEU A 103 0.39 11.47 -0.77
N HIS A 104 1.38 11.18 0.08
CA HIS A 104 1.44 9.96 0.88
C HIS A 104 0.26 9.84 1.85
N GLN A 105 -0.33 10.95 2.31
CA GLN A 105 -1.47 10.89 3.22
C GLN A 105 -2.73 10.32 2.56
N PHE A 106 -2.90 10.53 1.25
CA PHE A 106 -4.05 10.00 0.50
C PHE A 106 -3.99 8.48 0.36
N ILE A 107 -2.79 7.90 0.36
CA ILE A 107 -2.57 6.45 0.36
C ILE A 107 -3.18 5.78 1.59
N LEU A 108 -3.25 6.50 2.71
CA LEU A 108 -3.80 6.00 3.96
C LEU A 108 -5.26 6.41 4.16
N MET A 109 -5.83 7.21 3.24
CA MET A 109 -7.19 7.70 3.33
C MET A 109 -8.20 6.64 2.87
N PRO A 110 -9.15 6.23 3.74
CA PRO A 110 -10.22 5.29 3.40
C PRO A 110 -10.90 5.56 2.06
N GLY A 111 -11.03 4.52 1.24
CA GLY A 111 -11.73 4.58 -0.05
C GLY A 111 -10.99 5.37 -1.14
N PHE A 112 -9.79 5.89 -0.87
CA PHE A 112 -8.91 6.44 -1.89
C PHE A 112 -8.28 5.31 -2.71
N SER A 113 -8.29 5.43 -4.04
CA SER A 113 -7.74 4.40 -4.91
C SER A 113 -7.33 5.01 -6.25
N THR A 114 -6.14 4.68 -6.74
CA THR A 114 -5.63 5.08 -8.06
C THR A 114 -6.24 4.22 -9.19
N LEU A 115 -6.89 3.09 -8.86
CA LEU A 115 -7.55 2.24 -9.85
C LEU A 115 -8.77 2.93 -10.48
N SER A 116 -9.11 2.49 -11.69
CA SER A 116 -10.36 2.86 -12.35
C SER A 116 -11.52 2.04 -11.82
N ASP A 117 -12.76 2.54 -11.98
CA ASP A 117 -13.95 1.83 -11.53
C ASP A 117 -14.15 0.48 -12.27
N ALA A 118 -13.63 0.38 -13.51
CA ALA A 118 -13.63 -0.86 -14.29
C ALA A 118 -12.68 -1.93 -13.70
N ASP A 119 -11.53 -1.51 -13.17
CA ASP A 119 -10.57 -2.42 -12.51
C ASP A 119 -11.18 -3.04 -11.25
N ILE A 120 -11.91 -2.23 -10.47
CA ILE A 120 -12.58 -2.65 -9.23
C ILE A 120 -13.66 -3.71 -9.51
N LEU A 121 -14.43 -3.55 -10.60
CA LEU A 121 -15.52 -4.46 -10.99
C LEU A 121 -15.03 -5.79 -11.59
N SER A 122 -13.81 -5.84 -12.13
CA SER A 122 -13.24 -7.06 -12.73
C SER A 122 -12.69 -8.06 -11.69
N GLY A 123 -12.44 -7.61 -10.46
CA GLY A 123 -12.02 -8.43 -9.34
C GLY A 123 -13.21 -9.19 -8.72
N ARG A 124 -13.37 -10.46 -9.11
CA ARG A 124 -14.40 -11.38 -8.58
C ARG A 124 -14.58 -11.25 -7.05
N GLY A 125 -15.69 -10.66 -6.64
CA GLY A 125 -16.39 -11.02 -5.40
C GLY A 125 -16.05 -10.26 -4.12
N MET A 126 -15.88 -8.94 -4.13
CA MET A 126 -16.02 -8.15 -2.89
C MET A 126 -16.96 -6.98 -3.13
N GLY A 127 -18.10 -7.00 -2.44
CA GLY A 127 -19.07 -5.91 -2.45
C GLY A 127 -18.51 -4.62 -1.83
N PRO A 128 -19.28 -3.52 -1.84
CA PRO A 128 -18.91 -2.24 -1.25
C PRO A 128 -18.93 -2.36 0.27
N THR A 129 -17.93 -2.99 0.84
CA THR A 129 -17.70 -3.02 2.28
C THR A 129 -16.27 -2.57 2.51
N ASP A 130 -16.17 -1.28 2.84
CA ASP A 130 -15.28 -0.72 3.84
C ASP A 130 -13.75 -0.87 3.62
N PHE A 131 -13.11 0.29 3.42
CA PHE A 131 -11.67 0.53 3.64
C PHE A 131 -10.65 -0.12 2.68
N THR A 132 -10.98 -0.35 1.41
CA THR A 132 -9.94 -0.83 0.46
C THR A 132 -9.30 0.34 -0.31
N ILE A 133 -7.99 0.53 -0.10
CA ILE A 133 -7.19 1.55 -0.78
C ILE A 133 -6.25 0.87 -1.77
N PHE A 134 -6.44 1.05 -3.07
CA PHE A 134 -5.56 0.49 -4.09
C PHE A 134 -4.66 1.59 -4.65
N ILE A 135 -3.33 1.46 -4.57
CA ILE A 135 -2.37 2.51 -4.92
C ILE A 135 -1.58 2.12 -6.16
#